data_AF-A0A955JHW2-F1
#
_entry.id   AF-A0A955JHW2-F1
#
_cell.length_a   1.000
_cell.length_b   1.000
_cell.length_c   1.000
_cell.angle_alpha   90.00
_cell.angle_beta   90.00
_cell.angle_gamma   90.00
#
_symmetry.space_group_name_H-M   'P 1'
#
loop_
_entity.id
_entity.type
_entity.pdbx_description
1 polymer ?
#
loop_
_entity_poly.entity_id
_entity_poly.type
_entity_poly.pdbx_seq_one_letter_code
_entity_poly.pdbx_strand_id
1 'polypeptide(L)'
;LALELVRSESMFGRSWLVLLERSTGRIQNIPIPSALLSDYAWAPNSHQLFVIGRDQVAPREWVSTVYFLDTLTGDYRIIDSLSGLALGGYRGYGTAWSADGRRLLYRCRLATMPRDVFGVCESTVMIGDVQ
;
A
#
# COMPACT_ATOMS: atom_id res chain seq x y z
N LEU A 1 6.88 18.06 -4.84
CA LEU A 1 5.90 17.13 -5.43
C LEU A 1 4.78 16.93 -4.42
N ALA A 2 3.53 16.86 -4.83
CA ALA A 2 2.43 16.50 -3.93
C ALA A 2 1.39 15.79 -4.77
N LEU A 3 1.17 14.48 -4.58
CA LEU A 3 0.47 13.71 -5.59
C LEU A 3 0.05 12.31 -5.20
N GLU A 4 -1.23 11.99 -5.38
CA GLU A 4 -1.64 10.67 -5.88
C GLU A 4 -3.13 10.63 -6.27
N LEU A 5 -3.47 9.77 -7.22
CA LEU A 5 -4.84 9.32 -7.49
C LEU A 5 -4.81 7.79 -7.57
N VAL A 6 -5.45 7.10 -6.63
CA VAL A 6 -5.80 5.69 -6.84
C VAL A 6 -6.96 5.65 -7.81
N ARG A 7 -6.73 5.17 -9.03
CA ARG A 7 -7.82 4.96 -9.99
C ARG A 7 -8.38 3.57 -9.76
N SER A 8 -9.69 3.48 -9.54
CA SER A 8 -10.42 2.22 -9.44
C SER A 8 -11.39 2.11 -10.60
N GLU A 9 -11.38 0.97 -11.28
CA GLU A 9 -12.47 0.56 -12.16
C GLU A 9 -13.46 -0.26 -11.36
N SER A 10 -14.60 0.36 -11.04
CA SER A 10 -15.66 -0.27 -10.24
C SER A 10 -16.27 -1.51 -10.90
N MET A 11 -16.20 -1.63 -12.23
CA MET A 11 -16.74 -2.78 -12.97
C MET A 11 -15.83 -4.01 -12.94
N PHE A 12 -14.51 -3.84 -12.80
CA PHE A 12 -13.54 -4.93 -12.97
C PHE A 12 -12.82 -5.33 -11.68
N GLY A 13 -13.12 -4.64 -10.57
CA GLY A 13 -12.47 -4.93 -9.29
C GLY A 13 -10.95 -4.80 -9.39
N ARG A 14 -10.48 -3.81 -10.16
CA ARG A 14 -9.06 -3.49 -10.30
C ARG A 14 -8.78 -2.06 -9.91
N SER A 15 -7.59 -1.83 -9.39
CA SER A 15 -7.08 -0.49 -9.12
C SER A 15 -5.59 -0.45 -9.38
N TRP A 16 -5.10 0.72 -9.74
CA TRP A 16 -3.68 0.93 -9.99
C TRP A 16 -3.23 2.27 -9.44
N LEU A 17 -1.93 2.36 -9.24
CA LEU A 17 -1.24 3.50 -8.68
C LEU A 17 -0.78 4.42 -9.81
N VAL A 18 -1.13 5.71 -9.72
CA VAL A 18 -0.60 6.73 -10.64
C VAL A 18 0.00 7.92 -9.92
N LEU A 19 1.13 8.38 -10.45
CA LEU A 19 1.70 9.68 -10.18
C LEU A 19 1.29 10.62 -11.31
N LEU A 20 0.37 11.53 -11.02
CA LEU A 20 0.27 12.78 -11.79
C LEU A 20 1.53 13.65 -11.46
N GLU A 21 1.88 14.63 -12.28
CA GLU A 21 2.93 15.61 -12.03
C GLU A 21 2.27 16.99 -12.09
N ARG A 22 2.24 17.74 -10.98
CA ARG A 22 1.38 18.94 -10.88
C ARG A 22 1.81 20.09 -11.78
N SER A 23 3.09 20.18 -12.11
CA SER A 23 3.65 21.22 -12.98
C SER A 23 3.32 21.00 -14.45
N THR A 24 3.31 19.74 -14.90
CA THR A 24 3.20 19.37 -16.32
C THR A 24 1.87 18.73 -16.67
N GLY A 25 1.12 18.26 -15.67
CA GLY A 25 -0.08 17.43 -15.87
C GLY A 25 0.24 15.99 -16.30
N ARG A 26 1.51 15.60 -16.39
CA ARG A 26 1.93 14.26 -16.83
C ARG A 26 1.43 13.20 -15.86
N ILE A 27 0.89 12.09 -16.36
CA ILE A 27 0.47 10.93 -15.55
C ILE A 27 1.40 9.76 -15.85
N GLN A 28 1.91 9.13 -14.79
CA GLN A 28 2.78 7.95 -14.84
C GLN A 28 2.16 6.83 -14.00
N ASN A 29 2.03 5.66 -14.59
CA ASN A 29 1.62 4.45 -13.86
C ASN A 29 2.81 3.89 -13.08
N ILE A 30 2.57 3.45 -11.85
CA ILE A 30 3.51 2.63 -11.09
C ILE A 30 3.00 1.18 -11.12
N PRO A 31 3.75 0.24 -11.72
CA PRO A 31 3.29 -1.14 -11.87
C PRO A 31 3.47 -1.94 -10.57
N ILE A 32 2.51 -1.82 -9.65
CA ILE A 32 2.42 -2.69 -8.47
C ILE A 32 1.67 -3.98 -8.85
N PRO A 33 2.23 -5.17 -8.56
CA PRO A 33 1.66 -6.45 -8.97
C PRO A 33 0.55 -6.88 -8.01
N SER A 34 -0.52 -6.09 -7.95
CA SER A 34 -1.70 -6.42 -7.15
C SER A 34 -2.97 -6.02 -7.88
N ALA A 35 -3.99 -6.87 -7.82
CA ALA A 35 -5.28 -6.62 -8.46
C ALA A 35 -5.99 -5.42 -7.82
N LEU A 36 -5.93 -5.31 -6.49
CA LEU A 36 -6.59 -4.26 -5.71
C LEU A 36 -5.59 -3.55 -4.81
N LEU A 37 -5.65 -2.23 -4.76
CA LEU A 37 -4.92 -1.37 -3.86
C LEU A 37 -5.94 -0.85 -2.85
N SER A 38 -5.69 -1.13 -1.58
CA SER A 38 -6.63 -0.83 -0.51
C SER A 38 -6.26 0.39 0.30
N ASP A 39 -4.96 0.72 0.38
CA ASP A 39 -4.47 1.89 1.10
C ASP A 39 -3.03 2.22 0.69
N TYR A 40 -2.59 3.42 1.02
CA TYR A 40 -1.24 3.90 0.77
C TYR A 40 -0.87 5.03 1.75
N ALA A 41 0.43 5.24 1.95
CA ALA A 41 0.94 6.36 2.73
C ALA A 41 2.31 6.83 2.24
N TRP A 42 2.44 8.13 2.06
CA TRP A 42 3.73 8.79 1.81
C TRP A 42 4.64 8.65 3.02
N ALA A 43 5.86 8.19 2.75
CA ALA A 43 6.94 8.28 3.72
C ALA A 43 7.30 9.77 3.97
N PRO A 44 7.81 10.12 5.16
CA PRO A 44 8.22 11.49 5.50
C PRO A 44 9.19 12.16 4.50
N ASN A 45 9.95 11.38 3.73
CA ASN A 45 10.86 11.90 2.70
C ASN A 45 10.16 12.37 1.41
N SER A 46 8.84 12.17 1.27
CA SER A 46 8.06 12.51 0.06
C SER A 46 8.54 11.85 -1.23
N HIS A 47 9.38 10.81 -1.16
CA HIS A 47 9.93 10.08 -2.31
C HIS A 47 9.51 8.62 -2.32
N GLN A 48 9.21 8.06 -1.14
CA GLN A 48 8.83 6.67 -1.00
C GLN A 48 7.38 6.56 -0.56
N LEU A 49 6.73 5.49 -1.00
CA LEU A 49 5.34 5.21 -0.70
C LEU A 49 5.22 3.82 -0.09
N PHE A 50 4.32 3.71 0.87
CA PHE A 50 3.80 2.45 1.35
C PHE A 50 2.49 2.17 0.62
N VAL A 51 2.27 0.93 0.17
CA VAL A 51 1.03 0.52 -0.52
C VAL A 51 0.58 -0.83 -0.01
N ILE A 52 -0.72 -0.99 0.25
CA ILE A 52 -1.32 -2.29 0.57
C ILE A 52 -2.10 -2.77 -0.63
N GLY A 53 -1.57 -3.81 -1.28
CA GLY A 53 -2.28 -4.57 -2.29
C GLY A 53 -3.09 -5.72 -1.69
N ARG A 54 -4.08 -6.20 -2.45
CA ARG A 54 -4.88 -7.38 -2.15
C ARG A 54 -5.10 -8.21 -3.39
N ASP A 55 -4.86 -9.49 -3.21
CA ASP A 55 -4.97 -10.48 -4.27
C ASP A 55 -5.78 -11.67 -3.77
N GLN A 56 -6.68 -12.15 -4.61
CA GLN A 56 -7.43 -13.36 -4.34
C GLN A 56 -6.61 -14.55 -4.82
N VAL A 57 -6.13 -15.37 -3.88
CA VAL A 57 -5.30 -16.54 -4.20
C VAL A 57 -6.12 -17.82 -4.34
N ALA A 58 -7.30 -17.87 -3.72
CA ALA A 58 -8.27 -18.96 -3.85
C ALA A 58 -9.71 -18.48 -3.58
N PRO A 59 -10.75 -19.28 -3.84
CA PRO A 59 -12.13 -18.91 -3.48
C PRO A 59 -12.24 -18.55 -1.99
N ARG A 60 -12.64 -17.30 -1.71
CA ARG A 60 -12.74 -16.72 -0.35
C ARG A 60 -11.41 -16.56 0.41
N GLU A 61 -10.29 -16.75 -0.25
CA GLU A 61 -8.96 -16.56 0.32
C GLU A 61 -8.28 -15.36 -0.32
N TRP A 62 -7.92 -14.41 0.52
CA TRP A 62 -7.26 -13.17 0.14
C TRP A 62 -5.93 -13.06 0.85
N VAL A 63 -4.92 -12.65 0.10
CA VAL A 63 -3.63 -12.25 0.64
C VAL A 63 -3.53 -10.74 0.51
N SER A 64 -3.05 -10.10 1.56
CA SER A 64 -2.71 -8.69 1.50
C SER A 64 -1.20 -8.54 1.50
N THR A 65 -0.68 -7.88 0.48
CA THR A 65 0.75 -7.67 0.29
C THR A 65 1.07 -6.23 0.60
N VAL A 66 2.13 -6.04 1.37
CA VAL A 66 2.60 -4.73 1.78
C VAL A 66 3.83 -4.38 0.97
N TYR A 67 3.70 -3.34 0.14
CA TYR A 67 4.74 -2.87 -0.75
C TYR A 67 5.37 -1.58 -0.20
N PHE A 68 6.68 -1.49 -0.35
CA PHE A 68 7.43 -0.26 -0.19
C PHE A 68 8.05 0.10 -1.53
N LEU A 69 7.76 1.29 -2.04
CA LEU A 69 8.15 1.70 -3.38
C LEU A 69 8.87 3.04 -3.40
N ASP A 70 9.74 3.20 -4.39
CA ASP A 70 10.35 4.46 -4.77
C ASP A 70 9.58 5.09 -5.93
N THR A 71 9.13 6.33 -5.75
CA THR A 71 8.30 7.03 -6.75
C THR A 71 9.09 7.64 -7.89
N LEU A 72 10.41 7.76 -7.76
CA LEU A 72 11.29 8.29 -8.80
C LEU A 72 11.66 7.18 -9.79
N THR A 73 11.99 5.99 -9.29
CA THR A 73 12.38 4.85 -10.13
C THR A 73 11.19 3.97 -10.51
N GLY A 74 10.16 3.91 -9.66
CA GLY A 74 9.05 2.98 -9.78
C GLY A 74 9.35 1.59 -9.22
N ASP A 75 10.55 1.40 -8.63
CA ASP A 75 10.95 0.15 -8.00
C ASP A 75 10.15 -0.08 -6.72
N TYR A 76 9.92 -1.35 -6.39
CA TYR A 76 9.24 -1.72 -5.17
C TYR A 76 9.81 -3.01 -4.59
N ARG A 77 9.61 -3.20 -3.29
CA ARG A 77 9.85 -4.46 -2.59
C ARG A 77 8.69 -4.81 -1.69
N ILE A 78 8.52 -6.10 -1.44
CA ILE A 78 7.55 -6.60 -0.47
C ILE A 78 8.20 -6.53 0.91
N ILE A 79 7.51 -5.89 1.86
CA ILE A 79 7.97 -5.78 3.25
C ILE A 79 7.16 -6.66 4.20
N ASP A 80 5.95 -7.05 3.80
CA ASP A 80 5.11 -7.99 4.54
C ASP A 80 4.09 -8.66 3.61
N SER A 81 3.64 -9.86 3.99
CA SER A 81 2.58 -10.59 3.31
C SER A 81 1.72 -11.30 4.35
N LEU A 82 0.45 -10.90 4.42
CA LEU A 82 -0.47 -11.34 5.46
C LEU A 82 -1.54 -12.25 4.88
N SER A 83 -1.62 -13.46 5.43
CA SER A 83 -2.75 -14.37 5.18
C SER A 83 -3.99 -13.83 5.89
N GLY A 84 -4.93 -13.28 5.10
CA GLY A 84 -6.12 -12.61 5.58
C GLY A 84 -6.29 -11.20 5.03
N LEU A 85 -7.06 -10.38 5.74
CA LEU A 85 -7.38 -9.01 5.33
C LEU A 85 -6.45 -8.04 6.07
N ALA A 86 -5.39 -7.57 5.42
CA ALA A 86 -4.80 -6.29 5.80
C ALA A 86 -5.74 -5.21 5.28
N LEU A 87 -6.56 -4.69 6.20
CA LEU A 87 -7.34 -3.50 5.92
C LEU A 87 -6.42 -2.30 6.10
N GLY A 88 -5.63 -2.01 5.08
CA GLY A 88 -5.43 -0.62 4.74
C GLY A 88 -6.79 0.10 4.79
N GLY A 89 -6.87 1.16 5.59
CA GLY A 89 -8.13 1.76 5.99
C GLY A 89 -8.84 2.28 4.75
N TYR A 90 -10.16 2.18 4.74
CA TYR A 90 -10.95 2.77 3.66
C TYR A 90 -10.54 4.23 3.46
N ARG A 91 -9.88 4.55 2.34
CA ARG A 91 -9.43 5.90 1.92
C ARG A 91 -8.26 6.53 2.72
N GLY A 92 -7.17 5.84 3.02
CA GLY A 92 -6.01 6.52 3.63
C GLY A 92 -5.97 6.51 5.16
N TYR A 93 -6.92 5.83 5.82
CA TYR A 93 -7.13 5.93 7.28
C TYR A 93 -6.63 4.73 8.08
N GLY A 94 -5.88 3.81 7.47
CA GLY A 94 -5.42 2.60 8.18
C GLY A 94 -3.92 2.45 8.22
N THR A 95 -3.16 3.50 7.89
CA THR A 95 -1.69 3.45 7.81
C THR A 95 -1.07 4.71 8.40
N ALA A 96 0.08 4.57 9.07
CA ALA A 96 0.81 5.70 9.63
C ALA A 96 2.32 5.41 9.67
N TRP A 97 3.11 6.38 9.23
CA TRP A 97 4.56 6.37 9.38
C TRP A 97 4.96 6.93 10.74
N SER A 98 6.01 6.38 11.35
CA SER A 98 6.72 7.07 12.42
C SER A 98 7.40 8.33 11.87
N ALA A 99 7.53 9.35 12.71
CA ALA A 99 8.12 10.63 12.30
C ALA A 99 9.59 10.50 11.85
N ASP A 100 10.32 9.50 12.37
CA ASP A 100 11.69 9.17 11.97
C ASP A 100 11.76 8.33 10.68
N GLY A 101 10.60 7.92 10.12
CA GLY A 101 10.53 7.15 8.88
C GLY A 101 11.03 5.71 9.01
N ARG A 102 11.14 5.16 10.22
CA ARG A 102 11.67 3.80 10.46
C ARG A 102 10.61 2.73 10.65
N ARG A 103 9.37 3.13 10.88
CA ARG A 103 8.28 2.23 11.26
C ARG A 103 7.00 2.62 10.55
N LEU A 104 6.21 1.59 10.29
CA LEU A 104 4.90 1.66 9.67
C LEU A 104 3.92 0.94 10.56
N LEU A 105 2.87 1.63 10.96
CA LEU A 105 1.69 1.01 11.58
C LEU A 105 0.60 0.90 10.54
N TYR A 106 -0.08 -0.24 10.52
CA TYR A 106 -1.25 -0.39 9.69
C TYR A 106 -2.25 -1.37 10.28
N ARG A 107 -3.53 -1.17 9.96
CA ARG A 107 -4.60 -2.04 10.43
C ARG A 107 -4.55 -3.38 9.70
N CYS A 108 -4.60 -4.46 10.46
CA CYS A 108 -4.50 -5.81 9.93
C CYS A 108 -5.48 -6.77 10.61
N ARG A 109 -5.77 -7.88 9.93
CA ARG A 109 -6.49 -9.00 10.51
C ARG A 109 -5.78 -10.28 10.09
N LEU A 110 -5.21 -10.96 11.08
CA LEU A 110 -4.57 -12.26 10.89
C LEU A 110 -5.62 -13.35 10.76
N ALA A 111 -5.32 -14.42 10.03
CA ALA A 111 -6.20 -15.58 9.88
C ALA A 111 -6.65 -16.19 11.22
N THR A 112 -5.85 -16.05 12.27
CA THR A 112 -6.13 -16.53 13.63
C THR A 112 -7.12 -15.65 14.41
N MET A 113 -7.44 -14.44 13.94
CA MET A 113 -8.33 -13.51 14.62
C MET A 113 -9.81 -13.76 14.25
N PRO A 114 -10.76 -13.54 15.20
CA PRO A 114 -12.20 -13.55 14.90
C PRO A 114 -12.56 -12.60 13.76
N ARG A 115 -13.70 -12.85 13.09
CA ARG A 115 -14.04 -12.15 11.84
C ARG A 115 -14.13 -10.63 11.95
N ASP A 116 -14.54 -10.15 13.12
CA ASP A 116 -14.83 -8.74 13.37
C ASP A 116 -13.74 -8.05 14.20
N VAL A 117 -12.62 -8.73 14.44
CA VAL A 117 -11.49 -8.20 15.20
C VAL A 117 -10.38 -7.77 14.26
N PHE A 118 -9.88 -6.56 14.49
CA PHE A 118 -8.75 -5.99 13.77
C PHE A 118 -7.67 -5.60 14.77
N GLY A 119 -6.43 -5.94 14.43
CA GLY A 119 -5.25 -5.50 15.16
C GLY A 119 -4.56 -4.34 14.45
N VAL A 120 -3.45 -3.92 15.06
CA VAL A 120 -2.45 -3.04 14.45
C VAL A 120 -1.21 -3.88 14.21
N CYS A 121 -0.77 -3.96 12.97
CA CYS A 121 0.50 -4.54 12.58
C CYS A 121 1.54 -3.43 12.49
N GLU A 122 2.79 -3.79 12.80
CA GLU A 122 3.94 -2.90 12.68
C GLU A 122 4.98 -3.56 11.77
N SER A 123 5.52 -2.78 10.83
CA SER A 123 6.67 -3.19 10.02
C SER A 123 7.80 -2.20 10.23
N THR A 124 9.03 -2.71 10.40
CA THR A 124 10.23 -1.88 10.40
C THR A 124 10.68 -1.68 8.96
N VAL A 125 10.81 -0.43 8.53
CA VAL A 125 11.20 -0.06 7.17
C VAL A 125 12.16 1.12 7.26
N MET A 126 13.34 0.98 6.67
CA MET A 126 14.30 2.07 6.59
C MET A 126 14.08 2.82 5.27
N ILE A 127 13.75 4.11 5.39
CA ILE A 127 13.76 5.04 4.27
C ILE A 127 15.15 5.07 3.63
N GLY A 128 15.17 5.02 2.30
CA GLY A 128 16.40 4.95 1.48
C GLY A 128 16.76 3.54 0.98
N ASP A 129 16.15 2.48 1.54
CA ASP A 129 16.41 1.11 1.11
C ASP A 129 15.31 0.63 0.13
N VAL A 130 15.45 0.97 -1.14
CA VAL A 130 14.78 0.27 -2.25
C VAL A 130 15.89 -0.13 -3.21
N GLN A 131 16.32 -1.40 -3.11
CA GLN A 131 17.24 -2.06 -4.05
C GLN A 131 16.49 -3.17 -4.76
#